data_AF-A0A932YIM9-F1
#
_entry.id   AF-A0A932YIM9-F1
#
_cell.length_a   1.000
_cell.length_b   1.000
_cell.length_c   1.000
_cell.angle_alpha   90.00
_cell.angle_beta   90.00
_cell.angle_gamma   90.00
#
_symmetry.space_group_name_H-M   'P 1'
#
loop_
_entity.id
_entity.type
_entity.pdbx_description
1 polymer ?
#
loop_
_entity_poly.entity_id
_entity_poly.type
_entity_poly.pdbx_seq_one_letter_code
_entity_poly.pdbx_strand_id
1 'polypeptide(L)'
;MAPASIIPTLSRSRRRIYFRLAVLVFVFAIPFLFLYATGYRIDGFSSLTSTGGIYVGTGQADASIYIDGELVHETGTFRRAFYVQDLIPGSYTILVSKEGYHPWKKVLPVEAYRVTEAQAFNLPEEPLLVLIPPTFTIQTPNATTTATSTVFLSNPVYEEITASFATTTQAGLIQQAPRASASAEERLISTVAVSKTATTTKEFRGMQLYDAGERVVARWVRERDTAPFYLCAEEGVCMSEVSLTTDGEKPSYFDFLPGTSDLAIVTLSSGVYVVELDNRSGQNIQPLFPTPGADFRIVGGGIYVKSGQSIYKVEI
;
A
#
# COMPACT_ATOMS: atom_id res chain seq x y z
N MET A 1 -44.75 44.15 -34.24
CA MET A 1 -45.66 43.11 -33.74
C MET A 1 -45.21 41.79 -34.37
N ALA A 2 -44.50 40.94 -33.65
CA ALA A 2 -43.95 39.71 -34.22
C ALA A 2 -45.06 38.65 -34.38
N PRO A 3 -45.12 37.89 -35.50
CA PRO A 3 -46.13 36.85 -35.68
C PRO A 3 -45.86 35.72 -34.68
N ALA A 4 -46.91 35.36 -33.93
CA ALA A 4 -46.88 34.21 -33.03
C ALA A 4 -46.61 32.94 -33.86
N SER A 5 -45.52 32.24 -33.54
CA SER A 5 -45.21 30.94 -34.13
C SER A 5 -46.26 29.91 -33.66
N ILE A 6 -47.20 29.56 -34.54
CA ILE A 6 -48.18 28.51 -34.27
C ILE A 6 -47.45 27.17 -34.46
N ILE A 7 -46.83 26.67 -33.38
CA ILE A 7 -46.34 25.31 -33.36
C ILE A 7 -47.59 24.40 -33.27
N PRO A 8 -47.87 23.55 -34.28
CA PRO A 8 -49.06 22.71 -34.27
C PRO A 8 -48.99 21.72 -33.10
N THR A 9 -49.91 21.86 -32.14
CA THR A 9 -50.00 20.97 -30.99
C THR A 9 -50.69 19.65 -31.37
N LEU A 10 -50.19 18.52 -30.86
CA LEU A 10 -50.76 17.20 -31.09
C LEU A 10 -52.21 17.08 -30.57
N SER A 11 -53.05 16.33 -31.29
CA SER A 11 -54.44 16.09 -30.88
C SER A 11 -54.53 15.28 -29.57
N ARG A 12 -55.62 15.47 -28.79
CA ARG A 12 -55.81 14.78 -27.49
C ARG A 12 -55.68 13.26 -27.59
N SER A 13 -56.18 12.65 -28.68
CA SER A 13 -56.07 11.21 -28.92
C SER A 13 -54.63 10.78 -29.23
N ARG A 14 -53.90 11.53 -30.06
CA ARG A 14 -52.48 11.27 -30.34
C ARG A 14 -51.61 11.37 -29.08
N ARG A 15 -51.87 12.39 -28.24
CA ARG A 15 -51.19 12.53 -26.94
C ARG A 15 -51.42 11.33 -26.02
N ARG A 16 -52.65 10.81 -25.95
CA ARG A 16 -52.98 9.60 -25.17
C ARG A 16 -52.29 8.35 -25.73
N ILE A 17 -52.18 8.23 -27.04
CA ILE A 17 -51.47 7.11 -27.69
C ILE A 17 -49.97 7.15 -27.36
N TYR A 18 -49.32 8.30 -27.57
CA TYR A 18 -47.89 8.45 -27.24
C TYR A 18 -47.62 8.23 -25.75
N PHE A 19 -48.50 8.73 -24.88
CA PHE A 19 -48.38 8.48 -23.45
C PHE A 19 -48.48 6.98 -23.11
N ARG A 20 -49.47 6.27 -23.66
CA ARG A 20 -49.60 4.82 -23.44
C ARG A 20 -48.40 4.05 -23.99
N LEU A 21 -47.88 4.43 -25.15
CA LEU A 21 -46.69 3.82 -25.74
C LEU A 21 -45.46 4.08 -24.87
N ALA A 22 -45.25 5.31 -24.39
CA ALA A 22 -44.15 5.64 -23.49
C ALA A 22 -44.24 4.87 -22.18
N VAL A 23 -45.44 4.75 -21.59
CA VAL A 23 -45.68 3.93 -20.39
C VAL A 23 -45.37 2.46 -20.66
N LEU A 24 -45.80 1.93 -21.81
CA LEU A 24 -45.52 0.55 -22.19
C LEU A 24 -44.01 0.30 -22.33
N VAL A 25 -43.31 1.16 -23.08
CA VAL A 25 -41.85 1.10 -23.23
C VAL A 25 -41.17 1.17 -21.86
N PHE A 26 -41.60 2.07 -20.99
CA PHE A 26 -41.06 2.22 -19.64
C PHE A 26 -41.27 0.97 -18.78
N VAL A 27 -42.47 0.39 -18.78
CA VAL A 27 -42.80 -0.83 -18.02
C VAL A 27 -41.98 -2.03 -18.50
N PHE A 28 -41.72 -2.16 -19.80
CA PHE A 28 -40.86 -3.23 -20.32
C PHE A 28 -39.38 -2.92 -20.12
N ALA A 29 -38.93 -1.69 -20.28
CA ALA A 29 -37.52 -1.32 -20.15
C ALA A 29 -37.02 -1.43 -18.71
N ILE A 30 -37.85 -1.10 -17.70
CA ILE A 30 -37.43 -1.14 -16.29
C ILE A 30 -36.88 -2.50 -15.87
N PRO A 31 -37.57 -3.65 -16.06
CA PRO A 31 -37.03 -4.95 -15.69
C PRO A 31 -35.66 -5.24 -16.33
N PHE A 32 -35.48 -4.94 -17.62
CA PHE A 32 -34.21 -5.15 -18.30
C PHE A 32 -33.11 -4.21 -17.78
N LEU A 33 -33.43 -2.94 -17.58
CA LEU A 33 -32.49 -1.97 -17.01
C LEU A 33 -32.13 -2.32 -15.57
N PHE A 34 -33.07 -2.83 -14.77
CA PHE A 34 -32.84 -3.28 -13.41
C PHE A 34 -31.91 -4.50 -13.37
N LEU A 35 -32.17 -5.51 -14.20
CA LEU A 35 -31.27 -6.67 -14.33
C LEU A 35 -29.87 -6.25 -14.79
N TYR A 36 -29.78 -5.37 -15.80
CA TYR A 36 -28.50 -4.87 -16.27
C TYR A 36 -27.74 -4.07 -15.19
N ALA A 37 -28.44 -3.19 -14.47
CA ALA A 37 -27.85 -2.35 -13.41
C ALA A 37 -27.47 -3.15 -12.16
N THR A 38 -28.13 -4.28 -11.89
CA THR A 38 -27.78 -5.18 -10.79
C THR A 38 -26.66 -6.15 -11.16
N GLY A 39 -26.11 -6.09 -12.37
CA GLY A 39 -24.95 -6.90 -12.77
C GLY A 39 -25.30 -8.24 -13.40
N TYR A 40 -26.50 -8.40 -13.96
CA TYR A 40 -26.79 -9.52 -14.84
C TYR A 40 -26.33 -9.21 -16.28
N ARG A 41 -25.75 -10.22 -16.92
CA ARG A 41 -25.39 -10.21 -18.34
C ARG A 41 -26.07 -11.38 -19.04
N ILE A 42 -26.46 -11.14 -20.29
CA ILE A 42 -27.07 -12.15 -21.14
C ILE A 42 -25.92 -12.81 -21.91
N ASP A 43 -25.63 -14.07 -21.58
CA ASP A 43 -24.70 -14.89 -22.34
C ASP A 43 -25.50 -15.75 -23.33
N GLY A 44 -25.28 -15.51 -24.63
CA GLY A 44 -26.04 -16.11 -25.71
C GLY A 44 -27.53 -15.70 -25.73
N PHE A 45 -28.42 -16.66 -25.98
CA PHE A 45 -29.87 -16.42 -26.15
C PHE A 45 -30.71 -16.75 -24.90
N SER A 46 -30.14 -17.39 -23.88
CA SER A 46 -30.95 -17.92 -22.76
C SER A 46 -30.26 -18.00 -21.40
N SER A 47 -28.96 -17.72 -21.26
CA SER A 47 -28.29 -17.76 -19.96
C SER A 47 -28.20 -16.36 -19.36
N LEU A 48 -28.83 -16.17 -18.20
CA LEU A 48 -28.67 -14.97 -17.39
C LEU A 48 -27.59 -15.25 -16.35
N THR A 49 -26.41 -14.69 -16.55
CA THR A 49 -25.25 -14.89 -15.67
C THR A 49 -25.03 -13.64 -14.84
N SER A 50 -24.75 -13.80 -13.55
CA SER A 50 -24.33 -12.71 -12.68
C SER A 50 -22.85 -12.42 -12.88
N THR A 51 -22.47 -11.15 -12.91
CA THR A 51 -21.08 -10.72 -13.06
C THR A 51 -20.61 -9.89 -11.88
N GLY A 52 -19.30 -9.89 -11.64
CA GLY A 52 -18.62 -8.95 -10.76
C GLY A 52 -17.67 -8.06 -11.55
N GLY A 53 -16.71 -7.49 -10.83
CA GLY A 53 -15.63 -6.72 -11.42
C GLY A 53 -14.39 -6.67 -10.54
N ILE A 54 -13.31 -6.14 -11.08
CA ILE A 54 -12.06 -5.89 -10.35
C ILE A 54 -11.66 -4.45 -10.56
N TYR A 55 -11.35 -3.75 -9.47
CA TYR A 55 -10.74 -2.44 -9.50
C TYR A 55 -9.27 -2.55 -9.11
N VAL A 56 -8.37 -2.13 -10.00
CA VAL A 56 -6.92 -2.17 -9.77
C VAL A 56 -6.37 -0.75 -9.76
N GLY A 57 -5.96 -0.27 -8.58
CA GLY A 57 -5.10 0.91 -8.45
C GLY A 57 -3.63 0.52 -8.65
N THR A 58 -2.83 1.38 -9.27
CA THR A 58 -1.41 1.07 -9.58
C THR A 58 -0.41 2.06 -9.00
N GLY A 59 -0.85 3.28 -8.64
CA GLY A 59 0.02 4.36 -8.17
C GLY A 59 0.98 4.93 -9.23
N GLN A 60 1.31 4.13 -10.25
CA GLN A 60 2.21 4.43 -11.35
C GLN A 60 1.46 4.81 -12.63
N ALA A 61 2.03 5.80 -13.35
CA ALA A 61 1.63 6.09 -14.72
C ALA A 61 2.33 5.12 -15.69
N ASP A 62 1.68 4.87 -16.83
CA ASP A 62 2.20 4.08 -17.95
C ASP A 62 2.50 2.61 -17.57
N ALA A 63 1.66 2.04 -16.70
CA ALA A 63 1.71 0.64 -16.31
C ALA A 63 0.66 -0.17 -17.08
N SER A 64 1.07 -1.33 -17.57
CA SER A 64 0.20 -2.30 -18.24
C SER A 64 -0.46 -3.21 -17.21
N ILE A 65 -1.78 -3.36 -17.31
CA ILE A 65 -2.59 -4.23 -16.45
C ILE A 65 -3.07 -5.41 -17.28
N TYR A 66 -2.78 -6.62 -16.80
CA TYR A 66 -3.17 -7.87 -17.41
C TYR A 66 -4.09 -8.66 -16.50
N ILE A 67 -5.07 -9.35 -17.09
CA ILE A 67 -5.97 -10.29 -16.41
C ILE A 67 -5.87 -11.64 -17.13
N ASP A 68 -5.50 -12.68 -16.40
CA ASP A 68 -5.25 -14.04 -16.93
C ASP A 68 -4.30 -14.07 -18.13
N GLY A 69 -3.36 -13.11 -18.18
CA GLY A 69 -2.36 -12.97 -19.23
C GLY A 69 -2.79 -12.08 -20.39
N GLU A 70 -4.04 -11.63 -20.47
CA GLU A 70 -4.52 -10.70 -21.49
C GLU A 70 -4.36 -9.25 -21.04
N LEU A 71 -3.79 -8.40 -21.91
CA LEU A 71 -3.66 -6.97 -21.65
C LEU A 71 -5.05 -6.32 -21.70
N VAL A 72 -5.52 -5.79 -20.57
CA VAL A 72 -6.85 -5.15 -20.47
C VAL A 72 -6.77 -3.62 -20.45
N HIS A 73 -5.64 -3.07 -20.01
CA HIS A 73 -5.46 -1.62 -19.90
C HIS A 73 -4.00 -1.19 -19.81
N GLU A 74 -3.74 0.06 -20.19
CA GLU A 74 -2.50 0.78 -19.92
C GLU A 74 -2.85 2.09 -19.19
N THR A 75 -2.25 2.31 -18.02
CA THR A 75 -2.57 3.48 -17.19
C THR A 75 -2.04 4.76 -17.82
N GLY A 76 -2.87 5.79 -17.88
CA GLY A 76 -2.44 7.10 -18.35
C GLY A 76 -1.87 7.95 -17.21
N THR A 77 -1.20 9.05 -17.57
CA THR A 77 -0.62 10.01 -16.60
C THR A 77 -1.62 10.51 -15.54
N PHE A 78 -2.90 10.66 -15.92
CA PHE A 78 -3.97 11.18 -15.06
C PHE A 78 -4.91 10.09 -14.48
N ARG A 79 -4.86 8.87 -15.01
CA ARG A 79 -5.73 7.76 -14.57
C ARG A 79 -4.85 6.56 -14.23
N ARG A 80 -4.57 6.40 -12.93
CA ARG A 80 -3.67 5.38 -12.37
C ARG A 80 -4.43 4.20 -11.76
N ALA A 81 -5.63 3.97 -12.25
CA ALA A 81 -6.47 2.86 -11.87
C ALA A 81 -7.35 2.43 -13.04
N PHE A 82 -7.74 1.16 -13.03
CA PHE A 82 -8.63 0.58 -14.03
C PHE A 82 -9.72 -0.24 -13.36
N TYR A 83 -10.96 -0.10 -13.85
CA TYR A 83 -12.09 -0.90 -13.41
C TYR A 83 -12.52 -1.84 -14.52
N VAL A 84 -12.37 -3.14 -14.28
CA VAL A 84 -12.80 -4.20 -15.18
C VAL A 84 -14.18 -4.66 -14.77
N GLN A 85 -15.14 -4.56 -15.68
CA GLN A 85 -16.53 -4.96 -15.49
C GLN A 85 -16.81 -6.30 -16.15
N ASP A 86 -17.97 -6.86 -15.85
CA ASP A 86 -18.58 -7.98 -16.56
C ASP A 86 -17.76 -9.29 -16.46
N LEU A 87 -17.01 -9.43 -15.38
CA LEU A 87 -16.26 -10.64 -15.08
C LEU A 87 -17.19 -11.70 -14.51
N ILE A 88 -17.09 -12.92 -15.04
CA ILE A 88 -17.82 -14.08 -14.52
C ILE A 88 -17.22 -14.42 -13.14
N PRO A 89 -18.01 -14.78 -12.12
CA PRO A 89 -17.49 -15.16 -10.82
C PRO A 89 -16.46 -16.30 -10.93
N GLY A 90 -15.30 -16.10 -10.31
CA GLY A 90 -14.13 -16.97 -10.45
C GLY A 90 -12.85 -16.32 -9.91
N SER A 91 -11.72 -17.02 -10.00
CA SER A 91 -10.42 -16.48 -9.58
C SER A 91 -9.63 -15.99 -10.79
N TYR A 92 -9.13 -14.77 -10.72
CA TYR A 92 -8.40 -14.12 -11.80
C TYR A 92 -6.97 -13.77 -11.38
N THR A 93 -6.02 -14.03 -12.28
CA THR A 93 -4.64 -13.60 -12.10
C THR A 93 -4.47 -12.17 -12.61
N ILE A 94 -4.15 -11.26 -11.71
CA ILE A 94 -3.89 -9.85 -12.04
C ILE A 94 -2.39 -9.63 -12.04
N LEU A 95 -1.88 -9.03 -13.11
CA LEU A 95 -0.49 -8.62 -13.23
C LEU A 95 -0.45 -7.14 -13.60
N VAL A 96 0.26 -6.35 -12.82
CA VAL A 96 0.59 -4.96 -13.13
C VAL A 96 2.08 -4.88 -13.39
N SER A 97 2.44 -4.46 -14.60
CA SER A 97 3.82 -4.43 -15.07
C SER A 97 4.15 -3.08 -15.70
N LYS A 98 5.39 -2.63 -15.50
CA LYS A 98 5.95 -1.42 -16.11
C LYS A 98 7.43 -1.65 -16.34
N GLU A 99 7.94 -1.20 -17.48
CA GLU A 99 9.36 -1.30 -17.80
C GLU A 99 10.23 -0.54 -16.79
N GLY A 100 11.29 -1.18 -16.29
CA GLY A 100 12.19 -0.63 -15.26
C GLY A 100 11.64 -0.70 -13.84
N TYR A 101 10.52 -1.40 -13.62
CA TYR A 101 9.89 -1.58 -12.32
C TYR A 101 9.56 -3.05 -12.06
N HIS A 102 9.62 -3.46 -10.80
CA HIS A 102 9.22 -4.80 -10.40
C HIS A 102 7.72 -5.05 -10.65
N PRO A 103 7.35 -6.21 -11.20
CA PRO A 103 5.95 -6.54 -11.42
C PRO A 103 5.23 -6.80 -10.09
N TRP A 104 3.92 -6.51 -10.09
CA TRP A 104 3.03 -6.88 -9.00
C TRP A 104 2.02 -7.91 -9.51
N LYS A 105 1.84 -9.00 -8.78
CA LYS A 105 0.95 -10.09 -9.17
C LYS A 105 0.07 -10.53 -8.01
N LYS A 106 -1.22 -10.76 -8.29
CA LYS A 106 -2.17 -11.35 -7.36
C LYS A 106 -3.10 -12.34 -8.05
N VAL A 107 -3.65 -13.26 -7.28
CA VAL A 107 -4.79 -14.09 -7.70
C VAL A 107 -5.97 -13.69 -6.81
N LEU A 108 -6.98 -13.05 -7.38
CA LEU A 108 -8.09 -12.48 -6.61
C LEU A 108 -9.43 -13.09 -7.04
N PRO A 109 -10.33 -13.37 -6.09
CA PRO A 109 -11.68 -13.83 -6.40
C PRO A 109 -12.52 -12.68 -6.94
N VAL A 110 -13.40 -13.00 -7.88
CA VAL A 110 -14.52 -12.17 -8.33
C VAL A 110 -15.80 -12.85 -7.90
N GLU A 111 -16.62 -12.11 -7.18
CA GLU A 111 -17.95 -12.55 -6.74
C GLU A 111 -19.05 -11.88 -7.55
N ALA A 112 -20.21 -12.55 -7.62
CA ALA A 112 -21.38 -11.99 -8.27
C ALA A 112 -21.80 -10.66 -7.63
N TYR A 113 -22.06 -9.66 -8.46
CA TYR A 113 -22.54 -8.33 -8.08
C TYR A 113 -21.57 -7.49 -7.23
N ARG A 114 -20.30 -7.90 -7.16
CA ARG A 114 -19.26 -7.24 -6.34
C ARG A 114 -18.07 -6.79 -7.15
N VAL A 115 -17.37 -5.80 -6.59
CA VAL A 115 -16.09 -5.33 -7.10
C VAL A 115 -15.00 -5.73 -6.11
N THR A 116 -14.03 -6.50 -6.57
CA THR A 116 -12.84 -6.81 -5.79
C THR A 116 -11.79 -5.73 -6.02
N GLU A 117 -11.42 -5.02 -4.96
CA GLU A 117 -10.41 -3.95 -5.02
C GLU A 117 -9.00 -4.49 -4.77
N ALA A 118 -8.02 -3.96 -5.51
CA ALA A 118 -6.61 -4.22 -5.32
C ALA A 118 -5.78 -2.94 -5.54
N GLN A 119 -4.71 -2.80 -4.77
CA GLN A 119 -3.75 -1.71 -4.90
C GLN A 119 -2.38 -2.30 -5.18
N ALA A 120 -1.96 -2.24 -6.44
CA ALA A 120 -0.63 -2.63 -6.86
C ALA A 120 0.39 -1.56 -6.44
N PHE A 121 1.60 -2.03 -6.15
CA PHE A 121 2.79 -1.21 -6.02
C PHE A 121 3.90 -1.81 -6.89
N ASN A 122 4.66 -0.94 -7.54
CA ASN A 122 5.79 -1.31 -8.35
C ASN A 122 6.94 -0.38 -7.97
N LEU A 123 7.97 -0.92 -7.33
CA LEU A 123 9.23 -0.24 -7.06
C LEU A 123 10.11 -0.23 -8.32
N PRO A 124 10.90 0.82 -8.56
CA PRO A 124 11.94 0.79 -9.58
C PRO A 124 12.88 -0.38 -9.34
N GLU A 125 13.32 -1.05 -10.41
CA GLU A 125 14.35 -2.11 -10.31
C GLU A 125 15.69 -1.54 -9.83
N GLU A 126 15.96 -0.27 -10.17
CA GLU A 126 17.12 0.50 -9.73
C GLU A 126 16.64 1.81 -9.06
N PRO A 127 16.39 1.81 -7.74
CA PRO A 127 15.98 3.02 -7.04
C PRO A 127 17.13 4.04 -7.00
N LEU A 128 16.79 5.33 -7.03
CA LEU A 128 17.81 6.39 -6.98
C LEU A 128 18.36 6.51 -5.56
N LEU A 129 19.67 6.33 -5.43
CA LEU A 129 20.38 6.43 -4.16
C LEU A 129 21.21 7.72 -4.10
N VAL A 130 20.86 8.60 -3.18
CA VAL A 130 21.58 9.86 -2.95
C VAL A 130 22.48 9.69 -1.73
N LEU A 131 23.80 9.67 -1.94
CA LEU A 131 24.78 9.59 -0.85
C LEU A 131 24.66 10.81 0.07
N ILE A 132 24.60 10.56 1.38
CA ILE A 132 24.67 11.58 2.42
C ILE A 132 26.09 11.56 2.98
N PRO A 133 26.96 12.52 2.60
CA PRO A 133 28.33 12.52 3.08
C PRO A 133 28.39 12.97 4.55
N PRO A 134 29.36 12.48 5.33
CA PRO A 134 29.55 12.93 6.71
C PRO A 134 30.03 14.38 6.81
N THR A 135 30.65 14.89 5.74
CA THR A 135 31.17 16.26 5.67
C THR A 135 30.90 16.92 4.32
N PHE A 136 30.77 18.25 4.33
CA PHE A 136 30.77 19.09 3.14
C PHE A 136 32.14 19.72 2.93
N THR A 137 32.53 19.90 1.67
CA THR A 137 33.78 20.57 1.31
C THR A 137 33.48 21.96 0.77
N ILE A 138 34.03 22.99 1.41
CA ILE A 138 33.95 24.38 0.92
C ILE A 138 35.34 24.81 0.45
N GLN A 139 35.42 25.24 -0.80
CA GLN A 139 36.59 25.92 -1.34
C GLN A 139 36.38 27.42 -1.21
N THR A 140 37.22 28.09 -0.40
CA THR A 140 37.21 29.55 -0.30
C THR A 140 38.37 30.11 -1.13
N PRO A 141 38.12 30.93 -2.15
CA PRO A 141 39.18 31.64 -2.86
C PRO A 141 39.83 32.63 -1.92
N ASN A 142 41.16 32.58 -1.81
CA ASN A 142 41.89 33.56 -1.02
C ASN A 142 42.05 34.84 -1.86
N ALA A 143 41.49 35.97 -1.42
CA ALA A 143 41.38 37.20 -2.22
C ALA A 143 42.73 37.84 -2.63
N THR A 144 43.85 37.33 -2.12
CA THR A 144 45.20 37.86 -2.30
C THR A 144 46.20 36.85 -2.88
N THR A 145 45.84 35.58 -3.06
CA THR A 145 46.73 34.54 -3.64
C THR A 145 45.94 33.51 -4.46
N THR A 146 46.58 32.88 -5.46
CA THR A 146 45.98 31.76 -6.23
C THR A 146 45.77 30.48 -5.40
N ALA A 147 46.11 30.50 -4.10
CA ALA A 147 45.92 29.38 -3.19
C ALA A 147 44.44 29.25 -2.80
N THR A 148 43.90 28.04 -2.92
CA THR A 148 42.53 27.70 -2.50
C THR A 148 42.59 26.96 -1.17
N SER A 149 41.90 27.46 -0.15
CA SER A 149 41.76 26.77 1.14
C SER A 149 40.54 25.84 1.09
N THR A 150 40.71 24.60 1.57
CA THR A 150 39.64 23.60 1.64
C THR A 150 39.22 23.43 3.10
N VAL A 151 37.93 23.67 3.39
CA VAL A 151 37.34 23.49 4.73
C VAL A 151 36.35 22.34 4.70
N PHE A 152 36.46 21.43 5.68
CA PHE A 152 35.49 20.35 5.90
C PHE A 152 34.53 20.74 7.03
N LEU A 153 33.23 20.78 6.74
CA LEU A 153 32.17 21.01 7.73
C LEU A 153 31.42 19.71 7.97
N SER A 154 31.03 19.42 9.22
CA SER A 154 30.18 18.26 9.50
C SER A 154 28.78 18.44 8.89
N ASN A 155 28.18 17.33 8.47
CA ASN A 155 26.84 17.32 7.93
C ASN A 155 25.82 16.98 9.03
N PRO A 156 25.00 17.94 9.50
CA PRO A 156 24.04 17.69 10.58
C PRO A 156 22.98 16.65 10.20
N VAL A 157 22.63 16.53 8.91
CA VAL A 157 21.71 15.48 8.43
C VAL A 157 22.33 14.11 8.61
N TYR A 158 23.62 13.96 8.29
CA TYR A 158 24.33 12.70 8.50
C TYR A 158 24.36 12.30 9.97
N GLU A 159 24.59 13.26 10.87
CA GLU A 159 24.61 13.03 12.32
C GLU A 159 23.25 12.58 12.85
N GLU A 160 22.17 13.26 12.45
CA GLU A 160 20.79 12.91 12.82
C GLU A 160 20.42 11.49 12.37
N ILE A 161 20.66 11.18 11.09
CA ILE A 161 20.36 9.85 10.55
C ILE A 161 21.21 8.79 11.24
N THR A 162 22.51 9.04 11.46
CA THR A 162 23.38 8.11 12.17
C THR A 162 22.89 7.81 13.58
N ALA A 163 22.41 8.82 14.31
CA ALA A 163 21.85 8.64 15.65
C ALA A 163 20.62 7.71 15.64
N SER A 164 19.75 7.83 14.61
CA SER A 164 18.56 6.97 14.46
C SER A 164 18.91 5.48 14.28
N PHE A 165 20.08 5.17 13.70
CA PHE A 165 20.58 3.80 13.60
C PHE A 165 21.06 3.25 14.95
N ALA A 166 21.62 4.11 15.82
CA ALA A 166 22.16 3.73 17.12
C ALA A 166 21.08 3.48 18.18
N THR A 167 19.95 4.20 18.14
CA THR A 167 18.85 4.06 19.11
C THR A 167 18.27 2.64 19.12
N THR A 168 18.20 1.97 17.97
CA THR A 168 17.72 0.59 17.87
C THR A 168 18.68 -0.41 18.53
N THR A 169 19.99 -0.14 18.53
CA THR A 169 20.99 -1.01 19.17
C THR A 169 20.93 -0.96 20.70
N GLN A 170 20.53 0.17 21.29
CA GLN A 170 20.47 0.34 22.76
C GLN A 170 19.22 -0.25 23.41
N ALA A 171 18.15 -0.54 22.65
CA ALA A 171 16.99 -1.27 23.17
C ALA A 171 17.33 -2.70 23.66
N GLY A 172 18.52 -3.23 23.31
CA GLY A 172 19.02 -4.52 23.75
C GLY A 172 20.03 -4.50 24.92
N LEU A 173 20.38 -3.34 25.49
CA LEU A 173 21.39 -3.23 26.55
C LEU A 173 20.96 -2.24 27.65
N ILE A 174 20.04 -2.63 28.53
CA ILE A 174 19.90 -1.96 29.82
C ILE A 174 20.80 -2.68 30.83
N GLN A 175 21.92 -2.04 31.17
CA GLN A 175 22.76 -2.39 32.31
C GLN A 175 21.98 -2.10 33.59
N GLN A 176 21.65 -3.14 34.36
CA GLN A 176 21.08 -2.98 35.69
C GLN A 176 22.15 -2.40 36.62
N ALA A 177 21.95 -1.17 37.09
CA ALA A 177 22.67 -0.67 38.26
C ALA A 177 22.05 -1.30 39.52
N PRO A 178 22.82 -1.93 40.41
CA PRO A 178 22.28 -2.45 41.66
C PRO A 178 21.99 -1.28 42.61
N ARG A 179 20.70 -1.01 42.90
CA ARG A 179 20.33 -0.23 44.07
C ARG A 179 20.21 -1.18 45.27
N ALA A 180 21.21 -1.08 46.14
CA ALA A 180 21.15 -1.61 47.50
C ALA A 180 20.17 -0.78 48.33
N SER A 181 19.10 -1.41 48.81
CA SER A 181 18.56 -1.28 50.17
C SER A 181 17.27 -2.08 50.27
N ALA A 182 17.33 -3.20 50.98
CA ALA A 182 16.17 -3.98 51.37
C ALA A 182 15.54 -3.41 52.65
N SER A 183 14.21 -3.51 52.76
CA SER A 183 13.56 -3.89 54.01
C SER A 183 12.27 -4.63 53.70
N ALA A 184 12.13 -5.77 54.35
CA ALA A 184 11.06 -6.75 54.19
C ALA A 184 9.76 -6.28 54.84
N GLU A 185 8.65 -6.49 54.14
CA GLU A 185 7.42 -7.05 54.71
C GLU A 185 6.51 -7.53 53.58
N GLU A 186 5.95 -8.72 53.78
CA GLU A 186 5.22 -9.52 52.82
C GLU A 186 3.98 -8.82 52.25
N ARG A 187 3.77 -8.99 50.94
CA ARG A 187 2.48 -9.46 50.44
C ARG A 187 2.65 -10.14 49.09
N LEU A 188 2.23 -11.40 49.04
CA LEU A 188 1.98 -12.15 47.81
C LEU A 188 1.11 -11.31 46.87
N ILE A 189 1.74 -10.72 45.87
CA ILE A 189 1.10 -10.43 44.60
C ILE A 189 1.86 -11.32 43.63
N SER A 190 1.14 -12.26 43.02
CA SER A 190 1.58 -12.89 41.78
C SER A 190 1.79 -11.76 40.78
N THR A 191 3.02 -11.24 40.78
CA THR A 191 3.52 -10.39 39.73
C THR A 191 3.71 -11.35 38.58
N VAL A 192 2.64 -11.52 37.79
CA VAL A 192 2.82 -11.81 36.38
C VAL A 192 3.81 -10.75 35.93
N ALA A 193 5.05 -11.18 35.72
CA ALA A 193 6.06 -10.37 35.13
C ALA A 193 5.50 -9.97 33.76
N VAL A 194 4.87 -8.79 33.71
CA VAL A 194 4.69 -8.08 32.46
C VAL A 194 6.11 -7.71 32.08
N SER A 195 6.77 -8.63 31.38
CA SER A 195 7.88 -8.29 30.50
C SER A 195 7.34 -7.20 29.60
N LYS A 196 7.61 -5.94 29.95
CA LYS A 196 7.62 -4.86 28.98
C LYS A 196 8.84 -5.11 28.09
N THR A 197 8.70 -6.08 27.19
CA THR A 197 9.49 -6.14 25.97
C THR A 197 9.34 -4.78 25.32
N ALA A 198 10.47 -4.08 25.10
CA ALA A 198 10.50 -2.81 24.39
C ALA A 198 9.67 -2.98 23.11
N THR A 199 8.52 -2.32 23.07
CA THR A 199 7.51 -2.57 22.04
C THR A 199 8.00 -1.85 20.79
N THR A 200 8.62 -2.58 19.87
CA THR A 200 9.02 -2.13 18.52
C THR A 200 7.80 -1.89 17.62
N THR A 201 6.69 -1.47 18.23
CA THR A 201 5.40 -1.34 17.58
C THR A 201 5.34 -0.02 16.84
N LYS A 202 4.96 -0.08 15.56
CA LYS A 202 4.73 1.08 14.69
C LYS A 202 3.25 1.17 14.41
N GLU A 203 2.71 2.38 14.37
CA GLU A 203 1.31 2.59 14.02
C GLU A 203 1.19 3.70 12.98
N PHE A 204 0.42 3.45 11.92
CA PHE A 204 0.09 4.43 10.92
C PHE A 204 -1.35 4.23 10.44
N ARG A 205 -2.16 5.30 10.50
CA ARG A 205 -3.55 5.33 10.05
C ARG A 205 -4.44 4.19 10.60
N GLY A 206 -4.17 3.71 11.81
CA GLY A 206 -4.93 2.63 12.45
C GLY A 206 -4.43 1.21 12.14
N MET A 207 -3.40 1.09 11.31
CA MET A 207 -2.65 -0.15 11.12
C MET A 207 -1.45 -0.17 12.06
N GLN A 208 -1.24 -1.29 12.75
CA GLN A 208 -0.16 -1.48 13.71
C GLN A 208 0.78 -2.61 13.24
N LEU A 209 2.07 -2.34 13.09
CA LEU A 209 3.11 -3.36 12.89
C LEU A 209 3.79 -3.66 14.22
N TYR A 210 3.97 -4.92 14.58
CA TYR A 210 4.67 -5.32 15.81
C TYR A 210 5.42 -6.65 15.64
N ASP A 211 6.43 -6.82 16.49
CA ASP A 211 7.18 -8.06 16.61
C ASP A 211 6.36 -9.09 17.40
N ALA A 212 6.05 -10.21 16.76
CA ALA A 212 5.30 -11.33 17.34
C ALA A 212 6.20 -12.55 17.64
N GLY A 213 7.50 -12.32 17.90
CA GLY A 213 8.47 -13.37 18.23
C GLY A 213 9.29 -13.77 17.01
N GLU A 214 8.77 -14.66 16.15
CA GLU A 214 9.48 -15.14 14.95
C GLU A 214 9.11 -14.39 13.67
N ARG A 215 8.09 -13.52 13.74
CA ARG A 215 7.52 -12.83 12.58
C ARG A 215 7.06 -11.44 12.95
N VAL A 216 6.94 -10.58 11.95
CA VAL A 216 6.29 -9.27 12.08
C VAL A 216 4.83 -9.42 11.68
N VAL A 217 3.94 -8.86 12.49
CA VAL A 217 2.49 -8.93 12.27
C VAL A 217 1.93 -7.52 12.14
N ALA A 218 1.07 -7.32 11.14
CA ALA A 218 0.22 -6.17 10.98
C ALA A 218 -1.15 -6.43 11.61
N ARG A 219 -1.69 -5.48 12.37
CA ARG A 219 -3.01 -5.56 13.00
C ARG A 219 -3.81 -4.29 12.80
N TRP A 220 -5.08 -4.45 12.44
CA TRP A 220 -6.03 -3.33 12.45
C TRP A 220 -6.53 -3.09 13.87
N VAL A 221 -6.41 -1.85 14.36
CA VAL A 221 -6.76 -1.49 15.73
C VAL A 221 -7.99 -0.57 15.87
N ARG A 222 -8.62 -0.17 14.76
CA ARG A 222 -9.88 0.61 14.77
C ARG A 222 -11.12 -0.30 14.65
N GLU A 223 -12.29 0.30 14.43
CA GLU A 223 -13.52 -0.48 14.26
C GLU A 223 -13.43 -1.42 13.04
N ARG A 224 -14.04 -2.61 13.16
CA ARG A 224 -13.94 -3.68 12.15
C ARG A 224 -14.53 -3.28 10.79
N ASP A 225 -15.61 -2.51 10.78
CA ASP A 225 -16.29 -2.02 9.59
C ASP A 225 -15.50 -0.94 8.83
N THR A 226 -14.48 -0.36 9.47
CA THR A 226 -13.54 0.58 8.86
C THR A 226 -12.24 -0.07 8.39
N ALA A 227 -12.14 -1.40 8.49
CA ALA A 227 -10.96 -2.14 8.05
C ALA A 227 -10.68 -1.89 6.56
N PRO A 228 -9.40 -1.70 6.16
CA PRO A 228 -9.04 -1.57 4.76
C PRO A 228 -9.45 -2.79 3.92
N PHE A 229 -9.80 -2.57 2.65
CA PHE A 229 -10.28 -3.62 1.73
C PHE A 229 -9.33 -4.83 1.64
N TYR A 230 -8.03 -4.62 1.78
CA TYR A 230 -7.00 -5.68 1.68
C TYR A 230 -6.97 -6.64 2.88
N LEU A 231 -7.68 -6.32 3.97
CA LEU A 231 -7.89 -7.24 5.09
C LEU A 231 -9.17 -8.07 4.95
N CYS A 232 -10.04 -7.72 4.02
CA CYS A 232 -11.34 -8.35 3.83
C CYS A 232 -11.30 -9.21 2.56
N ALA A 233 -11.18 -10.52 2.74
CA ALA A 233 -11.11 -11.48 1.64
C ALA A 233 -12.48 -11.74 1.01
N GLU A 234 -13.53 -11.74 1.85
CA GLU A 234 -14.93 -11.96 1.49
C GLU A 234 -15.80 -10.93 2.23
N GLU A 235 -17.05 -10.77 1.81
CA GLU A 235 -17.96 -9.84 2.50
C GLU A 235 -18.14 -10.19 3.98
N GLY A 236 -17.86 -9.20 4.84
CA GLY A 236 -18.04 -9.34 6.28
C GLY A 236 -17.00 -10.22 6.97
N VAL A 237 -16.07 -10.83 6.23
CA VAL A 237 -14.97 -11.64 6.75
C VAL A 237 -13.66 -10.88 6.55
N CYS A 238 -13.33 -10.07 7.55
CA CYS A 238 -12.07 -9.33 7.60
C CYS A 238 -11.14 -9.95 8.65
N MET A 239 -9.89 -10.18 8.26
CA MET A 239 -8.84 -10.58 9.19
C MET A 239 -8.47 -9.40 10.08
N SER A 240 -8.23 -9.66 11.35
CA SER A 240 -7.73 -8.64 12.28
C SER A 240 -6.21 -8.51 12.23
N GLU A 241 -5.51 -9.57 11.83
CA GLU A 241 -4.05 -9.65 11.83
C GLU A 241 -3.53 -10.32 10.55
N VAL A 242 -2.39 -9.85 10.04
CA VAL A 242 -1.68 -10.40 8.89
C VAL A 242 -0.20 -10.53 9.23
N SER A 243 0.38 -11.71 9.01
CA SER A 243 1.83 -11.89 9.14
C SER A 243 2.52 -11.47 7.84
N LEU A 244 3.63 -10.75 7.94
CA LEU A 244 4.46 -10.43 6.78
C LEU A 244 5.21 -11.68 6.32
N THR A 245 5.19 -11.94 5.03
CA THR A 245 5.96 -13.02 4.39
C THR A 245 7.40 -12.57 4.21
N THR A 246 8.34 -13.27 4.84
CA THR A 246 9.77 -12.94 4.86
C THR A 246 10.63 -14.19 4.70
N ASP A 247 10.15 -15.17 3.91
CA ASP A 247 10.85 -16.42 3.58
C ASP A 247 11.38 -17.22 4.80
N GLY A 248 10.66 -17.13 5.93
CA GLY A 248 11.03 -17.80 7.19
C GLY A 248 12.12 -17.08 7.99
N GLU A 249 12.60 -15.93 7.53
CA GLU A 249 13.52 -15.07 8.26
C GLU A 249 12.76 -14.04 9.10
N LYS A 250 13.16 -13.84 10.35
CA LYS A 250 12.65 -12.75 11.17
C LYS A 250 13.34 -11.43 10.79
N PRO A 251 12.59 -10.37 10.41
CA PRO A 251 13.17 -9.05 10.21
C PRO A 251 13.91 -8.51 11.44
N SER A 252 15.10 -7.96 11.25
CA SER A 252 15.85 -7.29 12.33
C SER A 252 15.32 -5.89 12.62
N TYR A 253 14.65 -5.26 11.64
CA TYR A 253 13.97 -3.98 11.77
C TYR A 253 12.79 -3.93 10.80
N PHE A 254 11.76 -3.16 11.15
CA PHE A 254 10.60 -2.94 10.29
C PHE A 254 9.96 -1.58 10.57
N ASP A 255 9.31 -1.02 9.55
CA ASP A 255 8.47 0.18 9.64
C ASP A 255 7.47 0.20 8.48
N PHE A 256 6.54 1.15 8.47
CA PHE A 256 5.69 1.38 7.31
C PHE A 256 6.48 2.07 6.19
N LEU A 257 6.15 1.74 4.93
CA LEU A 257 6.60 2.55 3.81
C LEU A 257 5.92 3.93 3.93
N PRO A 258 6.68 5.05 3.88
CA PRO A 258 6.13 6.38 4.14
C PRO A 258 4.89 6.71 3.30
N GLY A 259 3.84 7.20 3.95
CA GLY A 259 2.59 7.62 3.31
C GLY A 259 1.56 6.52 3.11
N THR A 260 1.90 5.26 3.40
CA THR A 260 1.07 4.08 3.12
C THR A 260 0.78 3.27 4.39
N SER A 261 -0.33 2.54 4.43
CA SER A 261 -0.70 1.63 5.54
C SER A 261 -0.83 0.17 5.10
N ASP A 262 -0.54 -0.10 3.85
CA ASP A 262 -0.65 -1.35 3.11
C ASP A 262 0.72 -1.92 2.70
N LEU A 263 1.81 -1.18 2.96
CA LEU A 263 3.19 -1.59 2.67
C LEU A 263 4.08 -1.42 3.90
N ALA A 264 4.89 -2.44 4.18
CA ALA A 264 5.93 -2.40 5.21
C ALA A 264 7.31 -2.46 4.55
N ILE A 265 8.31 -1.83 5.16
CA ILE A 265 9.72 -2.03 4.85
C ILE A 265 10.31 -2.94 5.94
N VAL A 266 11.11 -3.92 5.54
CA VAL A 266 11.77 -4.87 6.44
C VAL A 266 13.26 -4.99 6.14
N THR A 267 14.06 -5.14 7.19
CA THR A 267 15.49 -5.49 7.09
C THR A 267 15.64 -7.00 7.27
N LEU A 268 16.16 -7.66 6.24
CA LEU A 268 16.52 -9.07 6.21
C LEU A 268 18.04 -9.21 6.05
N SER A 269 18.56 -10.43 6.23
CA SER A 269 19.97 -10.77 6.13
C SER A 269 20.57 -10.44 4.76
N SER A 270 19.75 -10.54 3.71
CA SER A 270 20.10 -10.24 2.32
C SER A 270 19.91 -8.77 1.92
N GLY A 271 19.29 -7.93 2.77
CA GLY A 271 19.10 -6.51 2.50
C GLY A 271 17.73 -5.97 2.94
N VAL A 272 17.33 -4.85 2.35
CA VAL A 272 16.08 -4.13 2.68
C VAL A 272 15.03 -4.37 1.59
N TYR A 273 13.82 -4.74 1.99
CA TYR A 273 12.72 -5.10 1.11
C TYR A 273 11.43 -4.40 1.52
N VAL A 274 10.54 -4.17 0.55
CA VAL A 274 9.16 -3.74 0.80
C VAL A 274 8.24 -4.94 0.65
N VAL A 275 7.39 -5.15 1.64
CA VAL A 275 6.45 -6.27 1.74
C VAL A 275 5.03 -5.72 1.77
N GLU A 276 4.19 -6.26 0.90
CA GLU A 276 2.75 -6.00 0.89
C GLU A 276 2.05 -6.57 2.13
N LEU A 277 1.08 -5.85 2.69
CA LEU A 277 0.25 -6.37 3.77
C LEU A 277 -0.95 -7.19 3.26
N ASP A 278 -1.40 -7.00 2.03
CA ASP A 278 -2.46 -7.80 1.42
C ASP A 278 -2.01 -9.26 1.27
N ASN A 279 -2.59 -10.17 2.05
CA ASN A 279 -2.32 -11.62 1.99
C ASN A 279 -3.50 -12.43 1.42
N ARG A 280 -4.47 -11.79 0.76
CA ARG A 280 -5.61 -12.49 0.11
C ARG A 280 -5.14 -13.48 -0.96
N SER A 281 -3.97 -13.22 -1.54
CA SER A 281 -3.08 -14.22 -2.15
C SER A 281 -1.63 -13.97 -1.72
N GLY A 282 -0.65 -14.65 -2.31
CA GLY A 282 0.77 -14.43 -2.01
C GLY A 282 1.13 -12.93 -2.00
N GLN A 283 1.82 -12.48 -0.94
CA GLN A 283 2.27 -11.09 -0.78
C GLN A 283 3.35 -10.77 -1.80
N ASN A 284 3.29 -9.59 -2.39
CA ASN A 284 4.37 -9.09 -3.22
C ASN A 284 5.50 -8.57 -2.32
N ILE A 285 6.72 -9.01 -2.61
CA ILE A 285 7.95 -8.62 -1.93
C ILE A 285 8.89 -8.07 -3.00
N GLN A 286 9.32 -6.82 -2.88
CA GLN A 286 10.17 -6.17 -3.86
C GLN A 286 11.43 -5.61 -3.18
N PRO A 287 12.62 -5.80 -3.77
CA PRO A 287 13.86 -5.30 -3.19
C PRO A 287 13.89 -3.76 -3.24
N LEU A 288 14.32 -3.15 -2.14
CA LEU A 288 14.59 -1.71 -2.08
C LEU A 288 16.11 -1.45 -2.05
N PHE A 289 16.84 -2.28 -1.31
CA PHE A 289 18.30 -2.21 -1.23
C PHE A 289 18.86 -3.60 -0.88
N PRO A 290 19.01 -4.52 -1.86
CA PRO A 290 19.36 -5.92 -1.65
C PRO A 290 20.88 -6.10 -1.40
N THR A 291 21.38 -5.47 -0.35
CA THR A 291 22.78 -5.56 0.07
C THR A 291 22.87 -6.20 1.46
N PRO A 292 23.60 -7.31 1.64
CA PRO A 292 23.75 -7.95 2.94
C PRO A 292 24.33 -7.00 4.01
N GLY A 293 23.76 -7.07 5.21
CA GLY A 293 24.14 -6.20 6.34
C GLY A 293 23.68 -4.74 6.21
N ALA A 294 22.88 -4.41 5.19
CA ALA A 294 22.20 -3.13 5.13
C ALA A 294 21.08 -3.05 6.17
N ASP A 295 20.77 -1.83 6.60
CA ASP A 295 19.63 -1.54 7.48
C ASP A 295 18.99 -0.22 7.03
N PHE A 296 17.75 0.05 7.44
CA PHE A 296 17.05 1.28 7.06
C PHE A 296 16.41 2.02 8.24
N ARG A 297 16.20 3.32 8.08
CA ARG A 297 15.42 4.15 9.02
C ARG A 297 14.49 5.08 8.26
N ILE A 298 13.32 5.33 8.83
CA ILE A 298 12.40 6.36 8.38
C ILE A 298 12.63 7.60 9.24
N VAL A 299 13.04 8.70 8.63
CA VAL A 299 13.29 9.98 9.32
C VAL A 299 12.64 11.11 8.54
N GLY A 300 11.79 11.90 9.19
CA GLY A 300 11.08 13.00 8.53
C GLY A 300 10.26 12.59 7.30
N GLY A 301 9.81 11.33 7.23
CA GLY A 301 9.09 10.77 6.07
C GLY A 301 9.99 10.31 4.91
N GLY A 302 11.31 10.50 4.99
CA GLY A 302 12.27 9.96 4.03
C GLY A 302 12.76 8.57 4.41
N ILE A 303 13.15 7.78 3.40
CA ILE A 303 13.74 6.46 3.58
C ILE A 303 15.26 6.58 3.49
N TYR A 304 15.97 6.13 4.53
CA TYR A 304 17.43 6.16 4.57
C TYR A 304 17.96 4.75 4.77
N VAL A 305 18.88 4.32 3.92
CA VAL A 305 19.56 3.03 4.02
C VAL A 305 21.01 3.23 4.40
N LYS A 306 21.52 2.36 5.26
CA LYS A 306 22.90 2.35 5.71
C LYS A 306 23.56 1.05 5.25
N SER A 307 24.74 1.16 4.65
CA SER A 307 25.60 0.02 4.31
C SER A 307 27.04 0.35 4.68
N GLY A 308 27.59 -0.41 5.64
CA GLY A 308 28.88 -0.09 6.26
C GLY A 308 28.87 1.30 6.91
N GLN A 309 29.73 2.20 6.41
CA GLN A 309 29.82 3.60 6.84
C GLN A 309 29.05 4.58 5.94
N SER A 310 28.47 4.10 4.83
CA SER A 310 27.75 4.96 3.90
C SER A 310 26.27 4.99 4.25
N ILE A 311 25.67 6.17 4.12
CA ILE A 311 24.23 6.39 4.29
C ILE A 311 23.71 6.98 2.98
N TYR A 312 22.60 6.43 2.49
CA TYR A 312 21.94 6.89 1.27
C TYR A 312 20.49 7.26 1.60
N LYS A 313 20.01 8.36 1.02
CA LYS A 313 18.58 8.60 0.89
C LYS A 313 18.08 7.85 -0.32
N VAL A 314 16.98 7.12 -0.18
CA VAL A 314 16.34 6.38 -1.26
C VAL A 314 15.18 7.21 -1.81
N GLU A 315 15.16 7.39 -3.13
CA GLU A 315 14.05 8.02 -3.85
C GLU A 315 13.39 6.95 -4.75
N ILE A 316 12.06 6.82 -4.64
CA ILE A 316 11.21 5.82 -5.34
C ILE A 316 10.03 6.46 -6.05
#